data_AF-A0A8S0GWT9-F1
#
_entry.id   AF-A0A8S0GWT9-F1
#
_cell.length_a   1.000
_cell.length_b   1.000
_cell.length_c   1.000
_cell.angle_alpha   90.00
_cell.angle_beta   90.00
_cell.angle_gamma   90.00
#
_symmetry.space_group_name_H-M   'P 1'
#
loop_
_entity.id
_entity.type
_entity.pdbx_description
1 polymer ?
#
loop_
_entity_poly.entity_id
_entity_poly.type
_entity_poly.pdbx_seq_one_letter_code
_entity_poly.pdbx_strand_id
1 'polypeptide(L)'
;MVGVFKVGAELDGSMGLIHVADAAEMQHWQPNQVQSVRLAVKDLYAAPKVSADIAKGLGADFRADDWTHTQGSLFSAMKMEKTMIGLLLLMIVAVAAFNIIATLIMVVNDKGRTSRSCAPSAPHHGRSWRSSWSRGR
;
A
#
# COMPACT_ATOMS: atom_id res chain seq x y z
N MET A 1 2.99 -47.32 -8.80
CA MET A 1 2.92 -46.03 -8.08
C MET A 1 4.33 -45.48 -7.97
N VAL A 2 4.59 -44.25 -8.42
CA VAL A 2 5.96 -43.69 -8.51
C VAL A 2 6.27 -42.64 -7.44
N GLY A 3 5.31 -42.29 -6.59
CA GLY A 3 5.51 -41.38 -5.46
C GLY A 3 4.18 -40.94 -4.85
N VAL A 4 4.22 -40.50 -3.59
CA VAL A 4 3.09 -39.86 -2.88
C VAL A 4 3.51 -38.44 -2.57
N PHE A 5 2.78 -37.46 -3.11
CA PHE A 5 2.99 -36.04 -2.83
C PHE A 5 1.92 -35.58 -1.85
N LYS A 6 2.32 -34.83 -0.82
CA LYS A 6 1.41 -34.19 0.13
C LYS A 6 1.53 -32.68 -0.05
N VAL A 7 0.44 -32.03 -0.45
CA VAL A 7 0.36 -30.57 -0.56
C VAL A 7 -0.57 -30.13 0.56
N GLY A 8 0.01 -29.65 1.66
CA GLY A 8 -0.69 -29.47 2.93
C GLY A 8 -2.08 -28.81 2.84
N ALA A 9 -3.02 -29.46 3.55
CA ALA A 9 -4.36 -29.04 3.97
C ALA A 9 -5.34 -28.55 2.89
N GLU A 10 -6.41 -29.34 2.72
CA GLU A 10 -7.72 -29.02 2.11
C GLU A 10 -7.93 -29.29 0.61
N LEU A 11 -6.88 -29.66 -0.13
CA LEU A 11 -7.00 -30.12 -1.54
C LEU A 11 -6.76 -31.63 -1.73
N ASP A 12 -6.33 -32.33 -0.69
CA ASP A 12 -5.95 -33.74 -0.75
C ASP A 12 -7.15 -34.65 -0.42
N GLY A 13 -7.75 -35.21 -1.47
CA GLY A 13 -8.70 -36.32 -1.35
C GLY A 13 -8.73 -37.28 -2.53
N SER A 14 -8.47 -36.82 -3.76
CA SER A 14 -8.70 -37.67 -4.95
C SER A 14 -7.95 -37.27 -6.23
N MET A 15 -6.78 -36.62 -6.14
CA MET A 15 -6.02 -36.24 -7.32
C MET A 15 -4.94 -37.29 -7.67
N GLY A 16 -5.00 -37.84 -8.88
CA GLY A 16 -3.98 -38.71 -9.46
C GLY A 16 -3.31 -38.03 -10.65
N LEU A 17 -1.98 -38.08 -10.72
CA LEU A 17 -1.19 -37.58 -11.85
C LEU A 17 -0.77 -38.75 -12.72
N ILE A 18 -1.09 -38.69 -14.01
CA ILE A 18 -0.71 -39.67 -15.02
C ILE A 18 -0.10 -38.95 -16.23
N HIS A 19 0.69 -39.67 -17.01
CA HIS A 19 1.25 -39.11 -18.23
C HIS A 19 0.14 -38.86 -19.26
N VAL A 20 0.24 -37.75 -20.02
CA VAL A 20 -0.82 -37.33 -20.96
C VAL A 20 -1.06 -38.35 -22.07
N ALA A 21 -0.01 -39.07 -22.51
CA ALA A 21 -0.14 -40.11 -23.53
C ALA A 21 -0.98 -41.29 -23.02
N ASP A 22 -0.71 -41.76 -21.80
CA ASP A 22 -1.45 -42.85 -21.16
C ASP A 22 -2.91 -42.44 -20.90
N ALA A 23 -3.13 -41.18 -20.48
CA ALA A 23 -4.46 -40.62 -20.29
C ALA A 23 -5.26 -40.56 -21.59
N ALA A 24 -4.63 -40.18 -22.70
CA ALA A 24 -5.26 -40.10 -24.01
C ALA A 24 -5.67 -41.48 -24.54
N GLU A 25 -4.83 -42.50 -24.35
CA GLU A 25 -5.14 -43.89 -24.71
C GLU A 25 -6.32 -44.42 -23.91
N MET A 26 -6.32 -44.22 -22.58
CA MET A 26 -7.44 -44.63 -21.72
C MET A 26 -8.76 -43.95 -22.09
N GLN A 27 -8.72 -42.69 -22.49
CA GLN A 27 -9.92 -41.93 -22.90
C GLN A 27 -10.27 -42.04 -24.39
N HIS A 28 -9.54 -42.86 -25.16
CA HIS A 28 -9.75 -43.05 -26.60
C HIS A 28 -9.72 -41.71 -27.39
N TRP A 29 -8.84 -40.79 -26.99
CA TRP A 29 -8.66 -39.51 -27.67
C TRP A 29 -7.84 -39.64 -28.96
N GLN A 30 -8.05 -38.72 -29.90
CA GLN A 30 -7.24 -38.67 -31.12
C GLN A 30 -5.81 -38.21 -30.83
N PRO A 31 -4.84 -38.54 -31.72
CA PRO A 31 -3.47 -38.03 -31.58
C PRO A 31 -3.46 -36.51 -31.49
N ASN A 32 -2.76 -35.97 -30.48
CA ASN A 32 -2.65 -34.53 -30.20
C ASN A 32 -3.92 -33.83 -29.66
N GLN A 33 -4.93 -34.58 -29.21
CA GLN A 33 -6.10 -34.02 -28.54
C GLN A 33 -5.85 -33.90 -27.02
N VAL A 34 -6.04 -32.69 -26.48
CA VAL A 34 -5.91 -32.40 -25.04
C VAL A 34 -7.16 -31.69 -24.54
N GLN A 35 -7.60 -32.03 -23.33
CA GLN A 35 -8.80 -31.43 -22.74
C GLN A 35 -8.58 -29.97 -22.32
N SER A 36 -7.40 -29.65 -21.77
CA SER A 36 -7.06 -28.29 -21.34
C SER A 36 -5.55 -28.07 -21.34
N VAL A 37 -5.15 -26.81 -21.45
CA VAL A 37 -3.75 -26.38 -21.35
C VAL A 37 -3.64 -25.43 -20.16
N ARG A 38 -2.73 -25.73 -19.24
CA ARG A 38 -2.46 -24.87 -18.08
C ARG A 38 -1.22 -24.02 -18.34
N LEU A 39 -1.38 -22.72 -18.20
CA LEU A 39 -0.29 -21.75 -18.36
C LEU A 39 0.14 -21.21 -17.00
N ALA A 40 1.44 -21.21 -16.74
CA ALA A 40 2.02 -20.58 -15.56
C ALA A 40 2.45 -19.15 -15.91
N VAL A 41 1.87 -18.16 -15.22
CA VAL A 41 2.19 -16.74 -15.41
C VAL A 41 3.18 -16.30 -14.32
N LYS A 42 4.18 -15.50 -14.68
CA LYS A 42 5.17 -14.96 -13.72
C LYS A 42 4.54 -14.02 -12.70
N ASP A 43 3.65 -13.14 -13.16
CA ASP A 43 2.89 -12.24 -12.32
C ASP A 43 1.45 -12.75 -12.18
N LEU A 44 1.11 -13.15 -10.96
CA LEU A 44 -0.22 -13.60 -10.59
C LEU A 44 -1.27 -12.51 -10.84
N TYR A 45 -0.96 -11.23 -10.60
CA TYR A 45 -1.88 -10.11 -10.81
C TYR A 45 -2.18 -9.82 -12.28
N ALA A 46 -1.29 -10.25 -13.18
CA ALA A 46 -1.49 -10.13 -14.63
C ALA A 46 -2.40 -11.23 -15.21
N ALA A 47 -2.67 -12.30 -14.46
CA ALA A 47 -3.37 -13.47 -14.97
C ALA A 47 -4.76 -13.18 -15.56
N PRO A 48 -5.63 -12.32 -14.97
CA PRO A 48 -6.93 -12.00 -15.56
C PRO A 48 -6.82 -11.27 -16.91
N LYS A 49 -5.75 -10.48 -17.09
CA LYS A 49 -5.51 -9.78 -18.35
C LYS A 49 -5.00 -10.76 -19.41
N VAL A 50 -4.03 -11.61 -19.03
CA VAL A 50 -3.47 -12.63 -19.93
C VAL A 50 -4.53 -13.65 -20.34
N SER A 51 -5.39 -14.11 -19.41
CA SER A 51 -6.48 -15.03 -19.70
C SER A 51 -7.48 -14.42 -20.69
N ALA A 52 -7.87 -13.17 -20.49
CA ALA A 52 -8.77 -12.44 -21.39
C ALA A 52 -8.16 -12.23 -22.79
N ASP A 53 -6.88 -11.89 -22.88
CA ASP A 53 -6.19 -11.69 -24.16
C ASP A 53 -6.05 -13.01 -24.93
N ILE A 54 -5.77 -14.11 -24.24
CA ILE A 54 -5.71 -15.46 -24.82
C ILE A 54 -7.10 -15.90 -25.29
N ALA A 55 -8.14 -15.74 -24.47
CA ALA A 55 -9.51 -16.09 -24.86
C ALA A 55 -9.97 -15.32 -26.10
N LYS A 56 -9.63 -14.03 -26.20
CA LYS A 56 -9.90 -13.22 -27.40
C LYS A 56 -9.17 -13.73 -28.64
N GLY A 57 -7.94 -14.22 -28.47
CA GLY A 57 -7.13 -14.74 -29.58
C GLY A 57 -7.58 -16.12 -30.10
N LEU A 58 -8.11 -16.98 -29.23
CA LEU A 58 -8.56 -18.32 -29.61
C LEU A 58 -10.02 -18.39 -30.12
N GLY A 59 -10.85 -17.38 -29.84
CA GLY A 59 -12.25 -17.34 -30.27
C GLY A 59 -13.24 -17.88 -29.22
N ALA A 60 -14.54 -17.81 -29.54
CA ALA A 60 -15.63 -18.04 -28.60
C ALA A 60 -15.80 -19.50 -28.12
N ASP A 61 -15.20 -20.46 -28.82
CA ASP A 61 -15.26 -21.88 -28.46
C ASP A 61 -14.30 -22.25 -27.31
N PHE A 62 -13.37 -21.34 -26.99
CA PHE A 62 -12.38 -21.54 -25.94
C PHE A 62 -12.68 -20.67 -24.73
N ARG A 63 -12.74 -21.32 -23.57
CA ARG A 63 -12.91 -20.67 -22.28
C ARG A 63 -11.58 -20.64 -21.53
N ALA A 64 -11.16 -19.45 -21.12
CA ALA A 64 -10.04 -19.28 -20.20
C ALA A 64 -10.60 -19.08 -18.79
N ASP A 65 -10.30 -20.00 -17.88
CA ASP A 65 -10.55 -19.81 -16.45
C ASP A 65 -9.23 -19.45 -15.76
N ASP A 66 -9.24 -18.40 -14.95
CA ASP A 66 -8.09 -17.97 -14.16
C ASP A 66 -8.28 -18.25 -12.66
N TRP A 67 -7.16 -18.17 -11.94
CA TRP A 67 -7.09 -18.41 -10.51
C TRP A 67 -7.81 -17.33 -9.68
N THR A 68 -8.08 -16.14 -10.27
CA THR A 68 -8.83 -15.07 -9.61
C THR A 68 -10.32 -15.40 -9.52
N HIS A 69 -10.85 -16.12 -10.52
CA HIS A 69 -12.22 -16.63 -10.52
C HIS A 69 -12.43 -17.82 -9.58
N THR A 70 -11.45 -18.72 -9.48
CA THR A 70 -11.58 -19.95 -8.66
C THR A 70 -11.26 -19.71 -7.19
N GLN A 71 -10.25 -18.87 -6.88
CA GLN A 71 -9.78 -18.63 -5.51
C GLN A 71 -9.80 -17.14 -5.12
N GLY A 72 -10.86 -16.42 -5.52
CA GLY A 72 -11.00 -14.97 -5.30
C GLY A 72 -10.93 -14.52 -3.84
N SER A 73 -11.26 -15.40 -2.87
CA SER A 73 -11.13 -15.13 -1.44
C SER A 73 -9.67 -15.00 -0.99
N LEU A 74 -8.79 -15.91 -1.42
CA LEU A 74 -7.35 -15.86 -1.12
C LEU A 74 -6.70 -14.65 -1.79
N PHE A 75 -7.07 -14.36 -3.03
CA PHE A 75 -6.57 -13.18 -3.74
C PHE A 75 -7.00 -11.87 -3.07
N SER A 76 -8.27 -11.78 -2.66
CA SER A 76 -8.80 -10.62 -1.95
C SER A 76 -8.13 -10.45 -0.59
N ALA A 77 -7.85 -11.55 0.12
CA ALA A 77 -7.12 -11.53 1.38
C ALA A 77 -5.69 -10.98 1.21
N MET A 78 -4.94 -11.45 0.20
CA MET A 78 -3.59 -10.92 -0.10
C MET A 78 -3.61 -9.43 -0.48
N LYS A 79 -4.62 -8.98 -1.24
CA LYS A 79 -4.77 -7.57 -1.59
C LYS A 79 -5.13 -6.72 -0.36
N MET A 80 -5.99 -7.24 0.53
CA MET A 80 -6.34 -6.57 1.79
C MET A 80 -5.13 -6.41 2.70
N GLU A 81 -4.27 -7.43 2.81
CA GLU A 81 -3.04 -7.37 3.59
C GLU A 81 -2.15 -6.21 3.15
N LYS A 82 -1.87 -6.10 1.85
CA LYS A 82 -1.04 -5.02 1.31
C LYS A 82 -1.66 -3.63 1.49
N THR A 83 -2.98 -3.52 1.40
CA THR A 83 -3.71 -2.26 1.58
C THR A 83 -3.66 -1.79 3.04
N MET A 84 -3.82 -2.71 4.00
CA MET A 84 -3.73 -2.38 5.42
C MET A 84 -2.35 -1.88 5.81
N ILE A 85 -1.28 -2.51 5.31
CA ILE A 85 0.10 -2.04 5.55
C ILE A 85 0.28 -0.62 5.01
N GLY A 86 -0.21 -0.33 3.81
CA GLY A 86 -0.17 1.02 3.23
C GLY A 86 -0.92 2.05 4.07
N LEU A 87 -2.10 1.69 4.58
CA LEU A 87 -2.93 2.57 5.42
C LEU A 87 -2.24 2.87 6.77
N LEU A 88 -1.67 1.86 7.42
CA LEU A 88 -0.91 2.02 8.65
C LEU A 88 0.32 2.92 8.45
N LEU A 89 1.09 2.69 7.38
CA LEU A 89 2.25 3.53 7.04
C LEU A 89 1.84 4.98 6.79
N LEU A 90 0.78 5.20 6.02
CA LEU A 90 0.27 6.53 5.71
C LEU A 90 -0.20 7.26 6.97
N MET A 91 -0.86 6.56 7.91
CA MET A 91 -1.31 7.15 9.17
C MET A 91 -0.15 7.59 10.07
N ILE A 92 0.93 6.79 10.15
CA ILE A 92 2.14 7.16 10.88
C ILE A 92 2.75 8.45 10.32
N VAL A 93 2.89 8.53 8.99
CA VAL A 93 3.43 9.73 8.31
C VAL A 93 2.52 10.94 8.52
N ALA A 94 1.21 10.77 8.47
CA ALA A 94 0.25 11.85 8.68
C ALA A 94 0.38 12.46 10.09
N VAL A 95 0.45 11.61 11.13
CA VAL A 95 0.62 12.08 12.52
C VAL A 95 1.97 12.78 12.70
N ALA A 96 3.05 12.22 12.14
CA ALA A 96 4.38 12.82 12.20
C ALA A 96 4.42 14.20 11.53
N ALA A 97 3.83 14.33 10.34
CA ALA A 97 3.75 15.60 9.61
C ALA A 97 2.96 16.66 10.39
N PHE A 98 1.83 16.29 11.00
CA PHE A 98 1.03 17.22 11.81
C PHE A 98 1.81 17.73 13.03
N ASN A 99 2.57 16.86 13.69
CA ASN A 99 3.42 17.23 14.82
C ASN A 99 4.48 18.29 14.43
N ILE A 100 5.11 18.11 13.26
CA ILE A 100 6.09 19.07 12.73
C ILE A 100 5.42 20.43 12.46
N ILE A 101 4.23 20.42 11.84
CA ILE A 101 3.48 21.64 11.53
C ILE A 101 3.10 22.39 12.81
N ALA A 102 2.60 21.69 13.84
CA ALA A 102 2.24 22.29 15.12
C ALA A 102 3.44 23.01 15.77
N THR A 103 4.62 22.36 15.75
CA THR A 103 5.85 22.95 16.30
C THR A 103 6.28 24.18 15.51
N LEU A 104 6.23 24.15 14.17
CA LEU A 104 6.60 25.28 13.33
C LEU A 104 5.67 26.49 13.54
N ILE A 105 4.36 26.25 13.65
CA ILE A 105 3.37 27.30 13.92
C ILE A 105 3.63 27.96 15.27
N MET A 106 3.96 27.19 16.31
CA MET A 106 4.33 27.74 17.61
C MET A 106 5.56 28.66 17.50
N VAL A 107 6.63 28.20 16.84
CA VAL A 107 7.87 28.97 16.66
C VAL A 107 7.63 30.27 15.88
N VAL A 108 6.80 30.24 14.84
CA VAL A 108 6.51 31.44 14.02
C VAL A 108 5.71 32.47 14.83
N ASN A 109 4.76 32.02 15.63
CA ASN A 109 3.91 32.89 16.45
C ASN A 109 4.67 33.54 17.60
N ASP A 110 5.71 32.90 18.11
CA ASP A 110 6.60 33.47 19.13
C ASP A 110 7.43 34.62 18.56
N LYS A 111 7.99 34.44 17.36
CA LYS A 111 8.82 35.47 16.69
C LYS A 111 8.04 36.74 16.34
N GLY A 112 6.76 36.63 16.02
CA GLY A 112 5.89 37.77 15.71
C GLY A 112 5.56 38.68 16.89
N ARG A 113 5.73 38.22 18.14
CA ARG A 113 5.51 39.01 19.36
C ARG A 113 6.74 39.80 19.78
N THR A 114 7.94 39.21 19.70
CA THR A 114 9.19 39.85 20.11
C THR A 114 9.56 41.05 19.22
N SER A 115 9.20 41.05 17.94
CA SER A 115 9.42 42.20 17.05
C SER A 115 8.68 43.48 17.48
N ARG A 116 7.58 43.37 18.24
CA ARG A 116 6.81 44.55 18.70
C ARG A 116 7.31 45.13 20.03
N SER A 117 8.16 44.42 20.77
CA SER A 117 8.71 44.89 22.04
C SER A 117 10.06 45.61 21.93
N CYS A 118 10.69 45.65 20.75
CA CYS A 118 11.85 46.51 20.49
C CYS A 118 11.42 47.87 19.92
N ALA A 119 10.57 48.60 20.65
CA ALA A 119 10.53 50.06 20.50
C ALA A 119 11.69 50.62 21.36
N PRO A 120 12.65 51.35 20.81
CA PRO A 120 13.77 51.87 21.61
C PRO A 120 13.23 52.85 22.65
N SER A 121 13.31 52.47 23.92
CA SER A 121 13.08 53.37 25.05
C SER A 121 14.11 54.50 24.99
N ALA A 122 13.65 55.72 24.72
CA ALA A 122 14.48 56.92 24.67
C ALA A 122 15.25 57.12 26.00
N PRO A 123 16.50 57.60 25.97
CA PRO A 123 17.28 57.85 27.18
C PRO A 123 16.72 59.05 27.94
N HIS A 124 16.33 58.85 29.20
CA HIS A 124 15.95 59.91 30.12
C HIS A 124 17.19 60.75 30.49
N HIS A 125 17.45 61.82 29.73
CA HIS A 125 18.40 62.85 30.11
C HIS A 125 17.83 63.68 31.28
N GLY A 126 18.66 63.90 32.29
CA GLY A 126 18.25 64.40 33.60
C GLY A 126 17.61 65.78 33.65
N ARG A 127 16.82 65.99 34.72
CA ARG A 127 16.47 67.30 35.27
C ARG A 127 16.43 67.24 36.79
N SER A 128 17.61 67.34 37.41
CA SER A 128 17.80 67.70 38.81
C SER A 128 17.76 69.22 38.96
N TRP A 129 16.57 69.83 39.04
CA TRP A 129 16.43 71.27 39.31
C TRP A 129 15.07 71.57 39.95
N ARG A 130 14.89 71.29 41.25
CA ARG A 130 13.82 71.92 42.04
C ARG A 130 13.98 71.76 43.57
N SER A 131 15.02 72.36 44.15
CA SER A 131 15.06 72.64 45.60
C SER A 131 16.12 73.69 45.94
N SER A 132 15.97 74.90 45.37
CA SER A 132 16.75 76.07 45.76
C SER A 132 15.94 77.35 45.55
N TRP A 133 14.81 77.46 46.24
CA TRP A 133 14.08 78.73 46.39
C TRP A 133 13.38 78.75 47.75
N SER A 134 14.17 79.01 48.79
CA SER A 134 13.72 79.54 50.08
C SER A 134 14.91 80.24 50.78
N ARG A 135 15.29 81.41 50.25
CA ARG A 135 16.11 82.38 50.99
C ARG A 135 15.21 83.28 51.81
N GLY A 136 15.79 83.72 52.93
CA GLY A 136 15.22 84.65 53.89
C GLY A 136 14.51 85.87 53.31
N ARG A 137 13.46 86.24 54.01
CA ARG A 137 13.36 87.52 54.70
C ARG A 137 12.47 87.35 55.91
#